data_AF-A0A4Q3SXW3-F1
#
_entry.id   AF-A0A4Q3SXW3-F1
#
_cell.length_a   1.000
_cell.length_b   1.000
_cell.length_c   1.000
_cell.angle_alpha   90.00
_cell.angle_beta   90.00
_cell.angle_gamma   90.00
#
_symmetry.space_group_name_H-M   'P 1'
#
loop_
_entity.id
_entity.type
_entity.pdbx_description
1 polymer ?
#
loop_
_entity_poly.entity_id
_entity_poly.type
_entity_poly.pdbx_seq_one_letter_code
_entity_poly.pdbx_strand_id
1 'polypeptide(L)'
;MSLLLVVSFQLLAQNKEDAKSIKSLCGCFEVTFMYSETFSADTAYKYSNKYRAKGLEYVVAEESTPTKFVLQHLLVADEDIIKHWREDWVYQDPKQLQFVHSGQWKPVTLKAEQVKGQWTQSVWEVDDAPRYMGTASWIHSDGKNYWENVADAPLPRREYTKRNDYNVMRRGNRIRITDTGWVHEQDNDKVIRKENAPDQILAQEKGWNIYKKVEDSKCALAAKWWTENKSYWNVVRKSWDTILKNKTDVHLQAKVDNKLLYQYLFDTQNEFTHETVSAAELPAKINAILTRFVQ
;
A
#
# COMPACT_ATOMS: atom_id res chain seq x y z
N MET A 1 -32.91 37.24 -29.90
CA MET A 1 -32.66 35.79 -29.98
C MET A 1 -31.50 35.50 -29.04
N SER A 2 -31.77 35.24 -27.76
CA SER A 2 -30.73 34.96 -26.77
C SER A 2 -30.42 33.46 -26.81
N LEU A 3 -29.20 33.14 -27.22
CA LEU A 3 -28.69 31.77 -27.23
C LEU A 3 -28.28 31.41 -25.80
N LEU A 4 -29.13 30.67 -25.07
CA LEU A 4 -28.74 30.05 -23.80
C LEU A 4 -27.75 28.93 -24.11
N LEU A 5 -26.46 29.16 -23.82
CA LEU A 5 -25.47 28.09 -23.76
C LEU A 5 -25.77 27.25 -22.51
N VAL A 6 -26.40 26.09 -22.71
CA VAL A 6 -26.49 25.07 -21.66
C VAL A 6 -25.11 24.43 -21.54
N VAL A 7 -24.30 24.95 -20.62
CA VAL A 7 -23.06 24.29 -20.21
C VAL A 7 -23.47 23.06 -19.42
N SER A 8 -23.53 21.91 -20.09
CA SER A 8 -23.65 20.62 -19.42
C SER A 8 -22.38 20.42 -18.59
N PHE A 9 -22.47 20.66 -17.29
CA PHE A 9 -21.51 20.13 -16.33
C PHE A 9 -21.57 18.60 -16.45
N GLN A 10 -20.67 18.02 -17.24
CA GLN A 10 -20.33 16.61 -17.07
C GLN A 10 -19.66 16.50 -15.70
N LEU A 11 -20.48 16.27 -14.68
CA LEU A 11 -20.02 15.56 -13.49
C LEU A 11 -19.37 14.29 -14.04
N LEU A 12 -18.05 14.23 -14.00
CA LEU A 12 -17.26 13.03 -14.31
C LEU A 12 -17.59 12.01 -13.21
N ALA A 13 -18.77 11.39 -13.32
CA ALA A 13 -19.20 10.35 -12.42
C ALA A 13 -18.25 9.18 -12.65
N GLN A 14 -17.50 8.85 -11.61
CA GLN A 14 -16.72 7.62 -11.53
C GLN A 14 -17.58 6.41 -11.93
N ASN A 15 -16.96 5.44 -12.62
CA ASN A 15 -17.62 4.18 -12.90
C ASN A 15 -17.95 3.45 -11.58
N LYS A 16 -19.23 3.14 -11.38
CA LYS A 16 -19.73 2.46 -10.17
C LYS A 16 -19.14 1.05 -10.02
N GLU A 17 -18.73 0.42 -11.12
CA GLU A 17 -18.11 -0.92 -11.09
C GLU A 17 -16.71 -0.89 -10.46
N ASP A 18 -15.93 0.18 -10.68
CA ASP A 18 -14.63 0.36 -10.05
C ASP A 18 -14.77 0.41 -8.52
N ALA A 19 -15.70 1.25 -8.03
CA ALA A 19 -15.98 1.39 -6.60
C ALA A 19 -16.48 0.08 -5.98
N LYS A 20 -17.29 -0.69 -6.72
CA LYS A 20 -17.73 -2.03 -6.29
C LYS A 20 -16.55 -2.99 -6.19
N SER A 21 -15.62 -2.93 -7.14
CA SER A 21 -14.42 -3.77 -7.18
C SER A 21 -13.49 -3.48 -6.01
N ILE A 22 -13.20 -2.19 -5.72
CA ILE A 22 -12.39 -1.79 -4.57
C ILE A 22 -13.06 -2.21 -3.26
N LYS A 23 -14.37 -2.00 -3.10
CA LYS A 23 -15.10 -2.45 -1.90
C LYS A 23 -15.06 -3.96 -1.71
N SER A 24 -14.98 -4.74 -2.79
CA SER A 24 -14.92 -6.21 -2.70
C SER A 24 -13.60 -6.74 -2.15
N LEU A 25 -12.57 -5.89 -2.06
CA LEU A 25 -11.31 -6.19 -1.38
C LEU A 25 -11.49 -6.30 0.15
N CYS A 26 -12.61 -5.81 0.71
CA CYS A 26 -12.94 -5.92 2.13
C CYS A 26 -13.58 -7.26 2.52
N GLY A 27 -13.34 -7.66 3.77
CA GLY A 27 -13.88 -8.86 4.40
C GLY A 27 -12.79 -9.68 5.11
N CYS A 28 -13.16 -10.88 5.54
CA CYS A 28 -12.22 -11.86 6.08
C CYS A 28 -11.69 -12.79 4.98
N PHE A 29 -10.37 -13.00 4.94
CA PHE A 29 -9.71 -13.82 3.92
C PHE A 29 -8.71 -14.80 4.50
N GLU A 30 -8.76 -16.05 4.02
CA GLU A 30 -7.61 -16.95 4.09
C GLU A 30 -6.63 -16.55 3.00
N VAL A 31 -5.47 -16.02 3.41
CA VAL A 31 -4.46 -15.49 2.50
C VAL A 31 -3.35 -16.50 2.25
N THR A 32 -2.91 -16.61 1.01
CA THR A 32 -1.73 -17.40 0.63
C THR A 32 -0.82 -16.55 -0.23
N PHE A 33 0.39 -16.29 0.25
CA PHE A 33 1.44 -15.58 -0.47
C PHE A 33 2.38 -16.58 -1.12
N MET A 34 2.60 -16.48 -2.43
CA MET A 34 3.53 -17.34 -3.16
C MET A 34 4.43 -16.50 -4.05
N TYR A 35 5.74 -16.70 -3.97
CA TYR A 35 6.70 -16.03 -4.84
C TYR A 35 7.72 -17.02 -5.37
N SER A 36 8.02 -16.91 -6.65
CA SER A 36 9.09 -17.65 -7.30
C SER A 36 9.79 -16.72 -8.28
N GLU A 37 11.11 -16.69 -8.21
CA GLU A 37 11.88 -16.12 -9.30
C GLU A 37 11.72 -16.99 -10.56
N THR A 38 11.73 -16.35 -11.72
CA THR A 38 11.38 -16.96 -13.01
C THR A 38 12.50 -16.82 -14.03
N PHE A 39 12.93 -15.59 -14.32
CA PHE A 39 13.89 -15.31 -15.39
C PHE A 39 15.07 -14.48 -14.87
N SER A 40 16.27 -14.76 -15.36
CA SER A 40 17.44 -13.89 -15.23
C SER A 40 18.21 -13.94 -16.55
N ALA A 41 18.81 -12.81 -16.93
CA ALA A 41 19.69 -12.78 -18.10
C ALA A 41 21.06 -13.43 -17.82
N ASP A 42 21.45 -13.53 -16.55
CA ASP A 42 22.68 -14.19 -16.15
C ASP A 42 22.45 -15.70 -16.07
N THR A 43 23.08 -16.44 -16.98
CA THR A 43 23.01 -17.91 -17.03
C THR A 43 23.62 -18.61 -15.80
N ALA A 44 24.45 -17.92 -15.02
CA ALA A 44 25.01 -18.41 -13.77
C ALA A 44 24.15 -18.05 -12.54
N TYR A 45 23.06 -17.30 -12.74
CA TYR A 45 22.20 -16.84 -11.64
C TYR A 45 21.60 -18.02 -10.87
N LYS A 46 21.72 -17.95 -9.55
CA LYS A 46 21.12 -18.93 -8.63
C LYS A 46 19.83 -18.36 -8.07
N TYR A 47 18.72 -18.92 -8.54
CA TYR A 47 17.39 -18.54 -8.08
C TYR A 47 17.21 -18.77 -6.57
N SER A 48 16.52 -17.83 -5.93
CA SER A 48 16.10 -17.94 -4.54
C SER A 48 15.10 -19.08 -4.37
N ASN A 49 15.08 -19.67 -3.17
CA ASN A 49 14.06 -20.64 -2.80
C ASN A 49 12.65 -20.03 -2.95
N LYS A 50 11.71 -20.85 -3.44
CA LYS A 50 10.31 -20.46 -3.52
C LYS A 50 9.79 -20.06 -2.14
N TYR A 51 9.10 -18.92 -2.08
CA TYR A 51 8.48 -18.44 -0.86
C TYR A 51 7.02 -18.85 -0.82
N ARG A 52 6.57 -19.37 0.33
CA ARG A 52 5.17 -19.60 0.61
C ARG A 52 4.84 -19.25 2.05
N ALA A 53 3.81 -18.43 2.24
CA ALA A 53 3.26 -18.12 3.56
C ALA A 53 1.73 -18.13 3.49
N LYS A 54 1.09 -18.35 4.63
CA LYS A 54 -0.36 -18.29 4.78
C LYS A 54 -0.71 -17.47 6.00
N GLY A 55 -1.92 -16.96 6.03
CA GLY A 55 -2.48 -16.26 7.18
C GLY A 55 -3.98 -16.11 7.07
N LEU A 56 -4.57 -15.52 8.09
CA LEU A 56 -5.94 -15.03 8.07
C LEU A 56 -5.86 -13.51 8.14
N GLU A 57 -6.48 -12.82 7.19
CA GLU A 57 -6.38 -11.36 7.06
C GLU A 57 -7.76 -10.74 7.01
N TYR A 58 -7.99 -9.77 7.89
CA TYR A 58 -9.20 -8.96 7.92
C TYR A 58 -8.93 -7.64 7.23
N VAL A 59 -9.73 -7.33 6.21
CA VAL A 59 -9.63 -6.09 5.44
C VAL A 59 -10.87 -5.24 5.70
N VAL A 60 -10.67 -4.06 6.26
CA VAL A 60 -11.74 -3.16 6.67
C VAL A 60 -11.59 -1.79 6.03
N ALA A 61 -12.69 -1.26 5.49
CA ALA A 61 -12.74 0.11 5.00
C ALA A 61 -12.86 1.07 6.18
N GLU A 62 -11.84 1.88 6.40
CA GLU A 62 -11.86 2.97 7.37
C GLU A 62 -12.51 4.23 6.80
N GLU A 63 -12.29 4.48 5.50
CA GLU A 63 -12.95 5.52 4.72
C GLU A 63 -13.58 4.88 3.48
N SER A 64 -14.81 5.28 3.16
CA SER A 64 -15.53 4.82 1.97
C SER A 64 -16.42 5.95 1.45
N THR A 65 -15.85 6.79 0.60
CA THR A 65 -16.56 7.88 -0.10
C THR A 65 -16.67 7.55 -1.60
N PRO A 66 -17.42 8.35 -2.39
CA PRO A 66 -17.47 8.15 -3.83
C PRO A 66 -16.13 8.30 -4.55
N THR A 67 -15.12 8.96 -3.97
CA THR A 67 -13.83 9.21 -4.66
C THR A 67 -12.61 8.74 -3.87
N LYS A 68 -12.82 8.15 -2.69
CA LYS A 68 -11.73 7.68 -1.84
C LYS A 68 -12.15 6.47 -1.01
N PHE A 69 -11.29 5.46 -0.99
CA PHE A 69 -11.34 4.35 -0.05
C PHE A 69 -10.03 4.27 0.72
N VAL A 70 -10.09 3.95 2.01
CA VAL A 70 -8.90 3.60 2.81
C VAL A 70 -9.16 2.26 3.44
N LEU A 71 -8.41 1.24 3.00
CA LEU A 71 -8.57 -0.14 3.42
C LEU A 71 -7.39 -0.51 4.33
N GLN A 72 -7.71 -0.90 5.56
CA GLN A 72 -6.74 -1.40 6.51
C GLN A 72 -6.74 -2.93 6.47
N HIS A 73 -5.56 -3.52 6.29
CA HIS A 73 -5.35 -4.96 6.39
C HIS A 73 -4.77 -5.32 7.75
N LEU A 74 -5.39 -6.29 8.42
CA LEU A 74 -5.00 -6.78 9.74
C LEU A 74 -4.76 -8.28 9.67
N LEU A 75 -3.54 -8.71 9.97
CA LEU A 75 -3.19 -10.11 10.01
C LEU A 75 -3.51 -10.69 11.39
N VAL A 76 -4.20 -11.82 11.41
CA VAL A 76 -4.45 -12.64 12.60
C VAL A 76 -3.35 -13.68 12.71
N ALA A 77 -2.54 -13.57 13.76
CA ALA A 77 -1.46 -14.51 14.09
C ALA A 77 -1.77 -15.15 15.45
N ASP A 78 -2.42 -16.31 15.43
CA ASP A 78 -2.97 -16.96 16.62
C ASP A 78 -3.92 -16.02 17.39
N GLU A 79 -3.53 -15.57 18.59
CA GLU A 79 -4.29 -14.63 19.42
C GLU A 79 -3.84 -13.17 19.26
N ASP A 80 -2.81 -12.91 18.46
CA ASP A 80 -2.26 -11.58 18.21
C ASP A 80 -2.78 -10.98 16.90
N ILE A 81 -3.02 -9.66 16.93
CA ILE A 81 -3.41 -8.88 15.75
C ILE A 81 -2.25 -7.98 15.33
N ILE A 82 -1.82 -8.14 14.08
CA ILE A 82 -0.77 -7.31 13.48
C ILE A 82 -1.45 -6.34 12.51
N LYS A 83 -1.27 -5.03 12.74
CA LYS A 83 -1.57 -4.03 11.72
C LYS A 83 -0.59 -4.21 10.55
N HIS A 84 -1.04 -4.87 9.49
CA HIS A 84 -0.14 -5.44 8.49
C HIS A 84 0.25 -4.42 7.41
N TRP A 85 -0.73 -3.87 6.69
CA TRP A 85 -0.51 -2.81 5.70
C TRP A 85 -1.81 -2.07 5.44
N ARG A 86 -1.71 -0.91 4.80
CA ARG A 86 -2.87 -0.10 4.41
C ARG A 86 -2.80 0.19 2.93
N GLU A 87 -3.96 0.28 2.28
CA GLU A 87 -4.07 0.81 0.94
C GLU A 87 -5.11 1.93 0.86
N ASP A 88 -4.72 3.01 0.20
CA ASP A 88 -5.63 4.11 -0.10
C ASP A 88 -5.88 4.13 -1.60
N TRP A 89 -7.14 4.19 -1.98
CA TRP A 89 -7.60 4.31 -3.35
C TRP A 89 -8.19 5.70 -3.55
N VAL A 90 -7.62 6.50 -4.45
CA VAL A 90 -8.09 7.87 -4.72
C VAL A 90 -8.37 8.05 -6.21
N TYR A 91 -9.58 8.49 -6.54
CA TYR A 91 -10.02 8.66 -7.92
C TYR A 91 -9.42 9.91 -8.55
N GLN A 92 -8.78 9.73 -9.71
CA GLN A 92 -8.08 10.75 -10.49
C GLN A 92 -7.07 11.59 -9.69
N ASP A 93 -6.34 10.97 -8.75
CA ASP A 93 -5.35 11.68 -7.94
C ASP A 93 -4.09 12.02 -8.77
N PRO A 94 -3.81 13.31 -9.05
CA PRO A 94 -2.62 13.68 -9.79
C PRO A 94 -1.34 13.57 -8.96
N LYS A 95 -1.43 13.48 -7.62
CA LYS A 95 -0.25 13.45 -6.75
C LYS A 95 0.26 12.03 -6.64
N GLN A 96 1.56 11.87 -6.78
CA GLN A 96 2.27 10.62 -6.65
C GLN A 96 3.45 10.77 -5.70
N LEU A 97 3.77 9.73 -4.94
CA LEU A 97 5.01 9.62 -4.18
C LEU A 97 5.76 8.37 -4.67
N GLN A 98 6.76 8.58 -5.52
CA GLN A 98 7.45 7.49 -6.23
C GLN A 98 8.73 7.13 -5.50
N PHE A 99 8.94 5.84 -5.26
CA PHE A 99 10.19 5.35 -4.69
C PHE A 99 11.32 5.45 -5.72
N VAL A 100 12.48 5.92 -5.29
CA VAL A 100 13.68 6.03 -6.12
C VAL A 100 14.59 4.83 -5.83
N HIS A 101 15.32 4.86 -4.73
CA HIS A 101 16.06 3.76 -4.11
C HIS A 101 16.54 4.20 -2.72
N SER A 102 17.06 3.28 -1.90
CA SER A 102 17.75 3.62 -0.63
C SER A 102 16.99 4.60 0.29
N GLY A 103 15.67 4.43 0.42
CA GLY A 103 14.82 5.30 1.26
C GLY A 103 14.46 6.66 0.66
N GLN A 104 14.90 6.96 -0.56
CA GLN A 104 14.53 8.20 -1.27
C GLN A 104 13.20 8.06 -2.00
N TRP A 105 12.39 9.12 -1.91
CA TRP A 105 11.08 9.23 -2.52
C TRP A 105 10.93 10.58 -3.18
N LYS A 106 10.29 10.59 -4.35
CA LYS A 106 10.05 11.78 -5.14
C LYS A 106 8.57 12.06 -5.27
N PRO A 107 8.09 13.18 -4.74
CA PRO A 107 6.77 13.73 -5.07
C PRO A 107 6.71 14.07 -6.56
N VAL A 108 5.69 13.57 -7.25
CA VAL A 108 5.44 13.82 -8.68
C VAL A 108 3.99 14.24 -8.85
N THR A 109 3.75 15.28 -9.65
CA THR A 109 2.39 15.70 -10.02
C THR A 109 2.15 15.36 -11.48
N LEU A 110 1.22 14.44 -11.73
CA LEU A 110 0.75 14.07 -13.06
C LEU A 110 -0.23 15.13 -13.59
N LYS A 111 -0.32 15.25 -14.91
CA LYS A 111 -1.34 16.08 -15.55
C LYS A 111 -2.71 15.44 -15.37
N ALA A 112 -3.77 16.25 -15.31
CA ALA A 112 -5.14 15.77 -15.09
C ALA A 112 -5.58 14.73 -16.14
N GLU A 113 -5.11 14.87 -17.38
CA GLU A 113 -5.41 13.95 -18.48
C GLU A 113 -4.81 12.56 -18.27
N GLN A 114 -3.70 12.46 -17.54
CA GLN A 114 -3.02 11.18 -17.28
C GLN A 114 -3.74 10.33 -16.23
N VAL A 115 -4.53 10.96 -15.37
CA VAL A 115 -5.24 10.30 -14.26
C VAL A 115 -6.76 10.28 -14.47
N LYS A 116 -7.24 10.83 -15.58
CA LYS A 116 -8.67 10.88 -15.90
C LYS A 116 -9.26 9.47 -15.98
N GLY A 117 -10.33 9.21 -15.22
CA GLY A 117 -10.96 7.90 -15.15
C GLY A 117 -10.12 6.82 -14.44
N GLN A 118 -9.02 7.19 -13.79
CA GLN A 118 -8.13 6.23 -13.12
C GLN A 118 -8.31 6.27 -11.60
N TRP A 119 -7.94 5.17 -10.97
CA TRP A 119 -7.77 5.07 -9.54
C TRP A 119 -6.29 4.93 -9.20
N THR A 120 -5.83 5.76 -8.28
CA THR A 120 -4.51 5.66 -7.69
C THR A 120 -4.59 4.76 -6.46
N GLN A 121 -3.85 3.65 -6.46
CA GLN A 121 -3.57 2.87 -5.26
C GLN A 121 -2.27 3.38 -4.65
N SER A 122 -2.29 3.66 -3.35
CA SER A 122 -1.09 3.86 -2.55
C SER A 122 -1.04 2.85 -1.42
N VAL A 123 0.10 2.21 -1.25
CA VAL A 123 0.32 1.15 -0.26
C VAL A 123 1.29 1.65 0.80
N TRP A 124 0.96 1.36 2.04
CA TRP A 124 1.65 1.83 3.24
C TRP A 124 1.97 0.65 4.16
N GLU A 125 3.15 0.67 4.77
CA GLU A 125 3.68 -0.40 5.62
C GLU A 125 2.95 -0.50 6.99
N VAL A 126 3.42 -1.40 7.87
CA VAL A 126 2.89 -1.59 9.23
C VAL A 126 2.80 -0.29 10.04
N ASP A 127 3.75 0.62 9.83
CA ASP A 127 3.90 1.93 10.47
C ASP A 127 3.35 3.10 9.65
N ASP A 128 2.59 2.80 8.59
CA ASP A 128 2.09 3.75 7.60
C ASP A 128 3.20 4.53 6.88
N ALA A 129 4.45 4.03 6.85
CA ALA A 129 5.46 4.54 5.93
C ALA A 129 5.09 4.20 4.47
N PRO A 130 5.41 5.08 3.49
CA PRO A 130 5.08 4.83 2.10
C PRO A 130 5.80 3.56 1.59
N ARG A 131 5.11 2.77 0.76
CA ARG A 131 5.64 1.54 0.16
C ARG A 131 5.67 1.57 -1.35
N TYR A 132 4.57 1.91 -1.99
CA TYR A 132 4.52 2.21 -3.42
C TYR A 132 3.19 2.88 -3.74
N MET A 133 3.14 3.55 -4.88
CA MET A 133 1.93 4.17 -5.39
C MET A 133 1.90 4.07 -6.91
N GLY A 134 0.72 3.89 -7.47
CA GLY A 134 0.52 4.08 -8.90
C GLY A 134 -0.94 4.15 -9.27
N THR A 135 -1.19 4.55 -10.51
CA THR A 135 -2.52 4.91 -11.01
C THR A 135 -2.81 4.18 -12.31
N ALA A 136 -4.04 3.67 -12.44
CA ALA A 136 -4.53 2.96 -13.62
C ALA A 136 -6.05 2.89 -13.62
N SER A 137 -6.63 2.52 -14.77
CA SER A 137 -8.06 2.25 -14.89
C SER A 137 -8.39 0.83 -14.41
N TRP A 138 -9.57 0.66 -13.82
CA TRP A 138 -10.18 -0.66 -13.73
C TRP A 138 -10.66 -1.12 -15.10
N ILE A 139 -10.50 -2.40 -15.39
CA ILE A 139 -10.91 -3.03 -16.64
C ILE A 139 -12.01 -4.04 -16.31
N HIS A 140 -13.16 -3.83 -16.96
CA HIS A 140 -14.37 -4.64 -16.86
C HIS A 140 -14.72 -5.16 -18.27
N SER A 141 -14.17 -6.32 -18.65
CA SER A 141 -14.39 -6.90 -19.98
C SER A 141 -14.34 -8.41 -19.91
N ASP A 142 -15.17 -9.09 -20.71
CA ASP A 142 -15.18 -10.55 -20.88
C ASP A 142 -15.24 -11.32 -19.55
N GLY A 143 -16.05 -10.82 -18.60
CA GLY A 143 -16.18 -11.39 -17.26
C GLY A 143 -14.97 -11.18 -16.33
N LYS A 144 -13.96 -10.43 -16.77
CA LYS A 144 -12.77 -10.09 -15.96
C LYS A 144 -12.93 -8.70 -15.37
N ASN A 145 -12.56 -8.59 -14.10
CA ASN A 145 -12.55 -7.35 -13.33
C ASN A 145 -11.17 -7.21 -12.69
N TYR A 146 -10.34 -6.31 -13.21
CA TYR A 146 -8.99 -6.13 -12.68
C TYR A 146 -8.48 -4.70 -12.80
N TRP A 147 -7.54 -4.36 -11.95
CA TRP A 147 -6.75 -3.13 -11.98
C TRP A 147 -5.28 -3.50 -12.03
N GLU A 148 -4.51 -2.82 -12.87
CA GLU A 148 -3.09 -3.16 -13.07
C GLU A 148 -2.21 -1.93 -13.25
N ASN A 149 -1.09 -1.89 -12.54
CA ASN A 149 -0.10 -0.82 -12.63
C ASN A 149 1.32 -1.36 -12.49
N VAL A 150 2.30 -0.48 -12.73
CA VAL A 150 3.70 -0.70 -12.32
C VAL A 150 4.11 0.39 -11.34
N ALA A 151 4.77 0.01 -10.26
CA ALA A 151 5.36 0.95 -9.31
C ALA A 151 6.64 0.41 -8.69
N ASP A 152 7.62 1.30 -8.50
CA ASP A 152 8.83 0.96 -7.76
C ASP A 152 8.56 1.00 -6.25
N ALA A 153 9.20 0.11 -5.52
CA ALA A 153 9.00 -0.07 -4.08
C ALA A 153 10.31 -0.42 -3.35
N PRO A 154 10.42 -0.10 -2.06
CA PRO A 154 11.42 -0.70 -1.19
C PRO A 154 11.32 -2.23 -1.18
N LEU A 155 12.42 -2.88 -0.81
CA LEU A 155 12.44 -4.33 -0.68
C LEU A 155 11.52 -4.77 0.47
N PRO A 156 10.73 -5.85 0.30
CA PRO A 156 9.98 -6.43 1.41
C PRO A 156 10.93 -7.16 2.38
N ARG A 157 10.47 -7.39 3.62
CA ARG A 157 11.25 -8.08 4.67
C ARG A 157 11.84 -9.42 4.24
N ARG A 158 11.10 -10.22 3.47
CA ARG A 158 11.58 -11.51 2.95
C ARG A 158 12.84 -11.40 2.08
N GLU A 159 13.10 -10.21 1.52
CA GLU A 159 14.25 -9.93 0.67
C GLU A 159 15.36 -9.23 1.47
N TYR A 160 15.14 -8.04 2.05
CA TYR A 160 16.22 -7.27 2.67
C TYR A 160 16.89 -7.95 3.87
N THR A 161 16.24 -8.94 4.48
CA THR A 161 16.84 -9.72 5.59
C THR A 161 17.75 -10.86 5.11
N LYS A 162 17.69 -11.20 3.82
CA LYS A 162 18.40 -12.34 3.24
C LYS A 162 19.32 -11.95 2.09
N ARG A 163 19.09 -10.78 1.50
CA ARG A 163 19.70 -10.34 0.25
C ARG A 163 20.09 -8.87 0.33
N ASN A 164 21.16 -8.55 -0.39
CA ASN A 164 21.75 -7.22 -0.50
C ASN A 164 22.29 -6.93 -1.93
N ASP A 165 21.92 -7.77 -2.90
CA ASP A 165 22.43 -7.76 -4.28
C ASP A 165 21.58 -6.91 -5.24
N TYR A 166 20.51 -6.29 -4.74
CA TYR A 166 19.68 -5.33 -5.46
C TYR A 166 18.97 -4.40 -4.46
N ASN A 167 18.33 -3.32 -4.92
CA ASN A 167 17.87 -2.25 -4.04
C ASN A 167 16.49 -1.66 -4.40
N VAL A 168 15.88 -2.05 -5.51
CA VAL A 168 14.53 -1.64 -5.91
C VAL A 168 13.73 -2.85 -6.33
N MET A 169 12.48 -2.93 -5.87
CA MET A 169 11.49 -3.86 -6.40
C MET A 169 10.57 -3.10 -7.35
N ARG A 170 10.72 -3.30 -8.67
CA ARG A 170 9.77 -2.77 -9.65
C ARG A 170 8.60 -3.73 -9.74
N ARG A 171 7.47 -3.37 -9.12
CA ARG A 171 6.30 -4.23 -8.98
C ARG A 171 5.31 -3.98 -10.11
N GLY A 172 5.09 -4.97 -10.97
CA GLY A 172 3.84 -5.06 -11.72
C GLY A 172 2.76 -5.60 -10.80
N ASN A 173 1.75 -4.81 -10.47
CA ASN A 173 0.64 -5.24 -9.62
C ASN A 173 -0.59 -5.43 -10.47
N ARG A 174 -1.23 -6.60 -10.38
CA ARG A 174 -2.57 -6.82 -10.92
C ARG A 174 -3.47 -7.33 -9.81
N ILE A 175 -4.48 -6.54 -9.47
CA ILE A 175 -5.54 -6.94 -8.54
C ILE A 175 -6.73 -7.40 -9.37
N ARG A 176 -7.11 -8.66 -9.20
CA ARG A 176 -8.19 -9.30 -9.95
C ARG A 176 -9.28 -9.79 -9.00
N ILE A 177 -10.51 -9.36 -9.23
CA ILE A 177 -11.68 -9.87 -8.50
C ILE A 177 -12.06 -11.24 -9.06
N THR A 178 -12.42 -12.16 -8.17
CA THR A 178 -12.81 -13.54 -8.48
C THR A 178 -14.11 -13.90 -7.77
N ASP A 179 -14.72 -15.01 -8.16
CA ASP A 179 -15.98 -15.47 -7.54
C ASP A 179 -15.81 -15.84 -6.06
N THR A 180 -14.58 -16.14 -5.61
CA THR A 180 -14.28 -16.59 -4.24
C THR A 180 -13.47 -15.58 -3.42
N GLY A 181 -13.33 -14.33 -3.88
CA GLY A 181 -12.47 -13.32 -3.27
C GLY A 181 -11.65 -12.58 -4.32
N TRP A 182 -10.35 -12.43 -4.13
CA TRP A 182 -9.49 -11.72 -5.08
C TRP A 182 -8.07 -12.28 -5.11
N VAL A 183 -7.34 -11.94 -6.17
CA VAL A 183 -5.94 -12.32 -6.36
C VAL A 183 -5.14 -11.06 -6.62
N HIS A 184 -4.00 -10.93 -5.95
CA HIS A 184 -2.95 -9.97 -6.29
C HIS A 184 -1.81 -10.72 -6.96
N GLU A 185 -1.82 -10.64 -8.29
CA GLU A 185 -0.77 -11.18 -9.14
C GLU A 185 0.32 -10.12 -9.24
N GLN A 186 1.58 -10.55 -9.13
CA GLN A 186 2.72 -9.66 -9.24
C GLN A 186 3.72 -10.17 -10.26
N ASP A 187 4.13 -9.30 -11.17
CA ASP A 187 5.24 -9.53 -12.10
C ASP A 187 6.32 -8.51 -11.72
N ASN A 188 7.26 -8.95 -10.88
CA ASN A 188 8.25 -8.08 -10.26
C ASN A 188 9.59 -8.19 -10.99
N ASP A 189 10.26 -7.06 -11.19
CA ASP A 189 11.69 -7.02 -11.49
C ASP A 189 12.48 -6.66 -10.24
N LYS A 190 13.51 -7.45 -9.93
CA LYS A 190 14.53 -7.15 -8.91
C LYS A 190 15.59 -6.29 -9.56
N VAL A 191 15.60 -4.99 -9.22
CA VAL A 191 16.40 -3.98 -9.91
C VAL A 191 17.59 -3.54 -9.06
N ILE A 192 18.76 -3.52 -9.70
CA ILE A 192 19.96 -2.84 -9.22
C ILE A 192 19.93 -1.44 -9.83
N ARG A 193 19.61 -0.45 -9.01
CA ARG A 193 19.57 0.95 -9.39
C ARG A 193 20.79 1.68 -8.84
N LYS A 194 21.46 2.46 -9.70
CA LYS A 194 22.58 3.33 -9.32
C LYS A 194 22.33 4.72 -9.88
N GLU A 195 22.80 5.74 -9.17
CA GLU A 195 22.70 7.11 -9.62
C GLU A 195 23.44 7.29 -10.96
N ASN A 196 22.81 8.02 -11.90
CA ASN A 196 23.37 8.32 -13.23
C ASN A 196 23.75 7.09 -14.07
N ALA A 197 23.14 5.93 -13.81
CA ALA A 197 23.31 4.71 -14.60
C ALA A 197 21.96 4.08 -14.96
N PRO A 198 21.86 3.34 -16.08
CA PRO A 198 20.65 2.59 -16.39
C PRO A 198 20.41 1.48 -15.36
N ASP A 199 19.14 1.21 -15.09
CA ASP A 199 18.71 0.09 -14.25
C ASP A 199 19.21 -1.24 -14.82
N GLN A 200 19.66 -2.12 -13.93
CA GLN A 200 19.98 -3.51 -14.26
C GLN A 200 18.97 -4.45 -13.59
N ILE A 201 18.34 -5.31 -14.39
CA ILE A 201 17.42 -6.33 -13.87
C ILE A 201 18.27 -7.54 -13.44
N LEU A 202 18.26 -7.83 -12.15
CA LEU A 202 18.92 -9.00 -11.57
C LEU A 202 18.14 -10.28 -11.86
N ALA A 203 16.83 -10.26 -11.57
CA ALA A 203 15.93 -11.36 -11.83
C ALA A 203 14.48 -10.87 -11.87
N GLN A 204 13.63 -11.62 -12.57
CA GLN A 204 12.19 -11.47 -12.55
C GLN A 204 11.57 -12.45 -11.55
N GLU A 205 10.45 -12.06 -10.94
CA GLU A 205 9.75 -12.85 -9.94
C GLU A 205 8.24 -12.79 -10.18
N LYS A 206 7.60 -13.97 -10.20
CA LYS A 206 6.16 -14.09 -10.14
C LYS A 206 5.71 -14.15 -8.69
N GLY A 207 4.88 -13.18 -8.29
CA GLY A 207 4.07 -13.23 -7.08
C GLY A 207 2.64 -13.65 -7.39
N TRP A 208 2.06 -14.44 -6.50
CA TRP A 208 0.68 -14.90 -6.59
C TRP A 208 0.08 -14.95 -5.19
N ASN A 209 -0.63 -13.88 -4.83
CA ASN A 209 -1.25 -13.72 -3.53
C ASN A 209 -2.75 -13.97 -3.66
N ILE A 210 -3.26 -15.01 -3.02
CA ILE A 210 -4.68 -15.40 -3.07
C ILE A 210 -5.35 -14.93 -1.79
N TYR A 211 -6.44 -14.18 -1.92
CA TYR A 211 -7.32 -13.76 -0.83
C TYR A 211 -8.64 -14.49 -1.00
N LYS A 212 -8.75 -15.68 -0.39
CA LYS A 212 -9.98 -16.47 -0.45
C LYS A 212 -10.93 -16.01 0.64
N LYS A 213 -12.08 -15.48 0.26
CA LYS A 213 -13.07 -14.96 1.20
C LYS A 213 -13.63 -16.09 2.07
N VAL A 214 -13.77 -15.82 3.35
CA VAL A 214 -14.34 -16.72 4.36
C VAL A 214 -15.32 -15.94 5.23
N GLU A 215 -16.05 -16.65 6.10
CA GLU A 215 -16.98 -16.03 7.05
C GLU A 215 -16.28 -14.99 7.93
N ASP A 216 -16.88 -13.82 8.07
CA ASP A 216 -16.31 -12.70 8.82
C ASP A 216 -16.09 -13.03 10.31
N SER A 217 -16.84 -14.00 10.85
CA SER A 217 -16.67 -14.49 12.22
C SER A 217 -15.28 -15.08 12.50
N LYS A 218 -14.58 -15.59 11.48
CA LYS A 218 -13.18 -16.03 11.63
C LYS A 218 -12.24 -14.87 11.97
N CYS A 219 -12.58 -13.65 11.54
CA CYS A 219 -11.79 -12.44 11.76
C CYS A 219 -12.32 -11.58 12.92
N ALA A 220 -13.20 -12.12 13.78
CA ALA A 220 -13.84 -11.36 14.86
C ALA A 220 -12.83 -10.68 15.80
N LEU A 221 -11.70 -11.33 16.08
CA LEU A 221 -10.63 -10.78 16.90
C LEU A 221 -10.00 -9.52 16.26
N ALA A 222 -9.68 -9.59 14.96
CA ALA A 222 -9.14 -8.44 14.22
C ALA A 222 -10.16 -7.29 14.12
N ALA A 223 -11.43 -7.62 13.90
CA ALA A 223 -12.50 -6.61 13.84
C ALA A 223 -12.68 -5.87 15.18
N LYS A 224 -12.63 -6.61 16.29
CA LYS A 224 -12.65 -6.03 17.64
C LYS A 224 -11.42 -5.15 17.87
N TRP A 225 -10.22 -5.69 17.63
CA TRP A 225 -8.97 -4.95 17.79
C TRP A 225 -8.96 -3.64 16.97
N TRP A 226 -9.44 -3.67 15.72
CA TRP A 226 -9.51 -2.46 14.91
C TRP A 226 -10.42 -1.41 15.51
N THR A 227 -11.56 -1.82 16.05
CA THR A 227 -12.52 -0.90 16.66
C THR A 227 -11.91 -0.16 17.85
N GLU A 228 -11.09 -0.85 18.64
CA GLU A 228 -10.39 -0.31 19.80
C GLU A 228 -9.18 0.57 19.43
N ASN A 229 -8.50 0.25 18.32
CA ASN A 229 -7.21 0.86 17.99
C ASN A 229 -7.23 1.88 16.85
N LYS A 230 -8.30 1.95 16.06
CA LYS A 230 -8.37 2.85 14.88
C LYS A 230 -8.20 4.33 15.24
N SER A 231 -8.65 4.78 16.42
CA SER A 231 -8.52 6.18 16.83
C SER A 231 -7.06 6.63 16.88
N TYR A 232 -6.17 5.77 17.39
CA TYR A 232 -4.72 5.98 17.41
C TYR A 232 -4.14 6.03 15.99
N TRP A 233 -4.43 5.01 15.18
CA TRP A 233 -3.88 4.90 13.82
C TRP A 233 -4.39 5.99 12.88
N ASN A 234 -5.58 6.53 13.12
CA ASN A 234 -6.09 7.69 12.40
C ASN A 234 -5.25 8.95 12.66
N VAL A 235 -4.69 9.10 13.86
CA VAL A 235 -3.75 10.18 14.16
C VAL A 235 -2.43 9.93 13.43
N VAL A 236 -1.91 8.71 13.45
CA VAL A 236 -0.69 8.32 12.71
C VAL A 236 -0.81 8.65 11.23
N ARG A 237 -1.91 8.26 10.59
CA ARG A 237 -2.16 8.58 9.18
C ARG A 237 -2.18 10.09 8.92
N LYS A 238 -2.91 10.86 9.72
CA LYS A 238 -2.99 12.33 9.55
C LYS A 238 -1.63 13.01 9.76
N SER A 239 -0.82 12.48 10.66
CA SER A 239 0.56 12.94 10.88
C SER A 239 1.45 12.68 9.66
N TRP A 240 1.33 11.50 9.04
CA TRP A 240 1.97 11.21 7.76
C TRP A 240 1.54 12.18 6.65
N ASP A 241 0.23 12.40 6.49
CA ASP A 241 -0.31 13.38 5.54
C ASP A 241 0.29 14.77 5.74
N THR A 242 0.45 15.16 7.02
CA THR A 242 1.01 16.47 7.39
C THR A 242 2.49 16.59 7.06
N ILE A 243 3.27 15.56 7.35
CA ILE A 243 4.74 15.57 7.17
C ILE A 243 5.15 15.51 5.71
N LEU A 244 4.41 14.74 4.91
CA LEU A 244 4.65 14.64 3.47
C LEU A 244 4.11 15.86 2.71
N LYS A 245 3.24 16.66 3.33
CA LYS A 245 2.66 17.85 2.72
C LYS A 245 3.76 18.83 2.32
N ASN A 246 3.74 19.25 1.06
CA ASN A 246 4.64 20.25 0.47
C ASN A 246 6.14 19.86 0.44
N LYS A 247 6.50 18.62 0.78
CA LYS A 247 7.86 18.11 0.54
C LYS A 247 8.09 18.04 -0.98
N THR A 248 9.29 18.39 -1.42
CA THR A 248 9.74 18.27 -2.81
C THR A 248 10.70 17.09 -3.02
N ASP A 249 11.28 16.61 -1.92
CA ASP A 249 12.07 15.40 -1.82
C ASP A 249 11.82 14.81 -0.42
N VAL A 250 11.90 13.48 -0.29
CA VAL A 250 11.62 12.77 0.96
C VAL A 250 12.65 11.66 1.11
N HIS A 251 13.43 11.70 2.19
CA HIS A 251 14.32 10.62 2.54
C HIS A 251 13.89 9.97 3.87
N LEU A 252 13.51 8.69 3.80
CA LEU A 252 13.09 7.91 4.94
C LEU A 252 14.27 7.14 5.52
N GLN A 253 14.63 7.50 6.76
CA GLN A 253 15.67 6.81 7.52
C GLN A 253 15.18 5.41 7.91
N ALA A 254 16.05 4.40 7.74
CA ALA A 254 15.70 3.04 8.15
C ALA A 254 15.56 2.94 9.68
N LYS A 255 16.41 3.63 10.43
CA LYS A 255 16.47 3.62 11.90
C LYS A 255 16.82 4.99 12.45
N VAL A 256 16.34 5.29 13.65
CA VAL A 256 16.80 6.40 14.49
C VAL A 256 17.07 5.84 15.88
N ASP A 257 18.22 6.17 16.48
CA ASP A 257 18.68 5.63 17.77
C ASP A 257 18.58 4.10 17.86
N ASN A 258 18.98 3.43 16.77
CA ASN A 258 18.94 1.97 16.58
C ASN A 258 17.53 1.33 16.67
N LYS A 259 16.46 2.13 16.66
CA LYS A 259 15.07 1.66 16.60
C LYS A 259 14.45 1.94 15.23
N LEU A 260 13.61 1.01 14.77
CA LEU A 260 12.79 1.14 13.57
C LEU A 260 11.56 2.00 13.88
N LEU A 261 10.97 2.65 12.87
CA LEU A 261 9.83 3.54 13.06
C LEU A 261 8.65 2.83 13.72
N TYR A 262 8.27 1.65 13.22
CA TYR A 262 7.19 0.87 13.81
C TYR A 262 7.37 0.65 15.31
N GLN A 263 8.59 0.46 15.81
CA GLN A 263 8.82 0.24 17.24
C GLN A 263 8.38 1.46 18.05
N TYR A 264 8.72 2.67 17.61
CA TYR A 264 8.25 3.89 18.27
C TYR A 264 6.73 4.04 18.21
N LEU A 265 6.11 3.70 17.09
CA LEU A 265 4.67 3.83 16.94
C LEU A 265 3.90 2.77 17.75
N PHE A 266 4.37 1.54 17.85
CA PHE A 266 3.74 0.53 18.71
C PHE A 266 3.99 0.81 20.20
N ASP A 267 5.19 1.30 20.58
CA ASP A 267 5.46 1.79 21.94
C ASP A 267 4.45 2.90 22.30
N THR A 268 4.24 3.87 21.41
CA THR A 268 3.30 4.99 21.63
C THR A 268 1.84 4.53 21.61
N GLN A 269 1.47 3.53 20.81
CA GLN A 269 0.14 2.91 20.84
C GLN A 269 -0.14 2.29 22.20
N ASN A 270 0.85 1.60 22.77
CA ASN A 270 0.76 0.99 24.09
C ASN A 270 0.56 2.06 25.19
N GLU A 271 1.33 3.15 25.14
CA GLU A 271 1.16 4.29 26.04
C GLU A 271 -0.22 4.96 25.91
N PHE A 272 -0.74 5.11 24.68
CA PHE A 272 -2.07 5.68 24.44
C PHE A 272 -3.17 4.76 24.97
N THR A 273 -3.02 3.44 24.80
CA THR A 273 -3.98 2.43 25.30
C THR A 273 -4.04 2.42 26.84
N HIS A 274 -2.92 2.67 27.50
CA HIS A 274 -2.82 2.76 28.97
C HIS A 274 -2.94 4.20 29.48
N GLU A 275 -3.48 5.11 28.68
CA GLU A 275 -3.75 6.52 29.04
C GLU A 275 -2.53 7.30 29.57
N THR A 276 -1.31 6.82 29.26
CA THR A 276 -0.05 7.52 29.59
C THR A 276 0.20 8.68 28.63
N VAL A 277 -0.38 8.64 27.43
CA VAL A 277 -0.43 9.74 26.47
C VAL A 277 -1.89 10.05 26.19
N SER A 278 -2.32 11.30 26.39
CA SER A 278 -3.70 11.70 26.10
C SER A 278 -3.96 11.88 24.60
N ALA A 279 -5.23 11.85 24.21
CA ALA A 279 -5.65 12.15 22.84
C ALA A 279 -5.24 13.56 22.36
N ALA A 280 -5.08 14.52 23.29
CA ALA A 280 -4.66 15.88 22.97
C ALA A 280 -3.15 15.97 22.66
N GLU A 281 -2.33 15.17 23.34
CA GLU A 281 -0.87 15.16 23.18
C GLU A 281 -0.41 14.27 22.00
N LEU A 282 -1.21 13.25 21.67
CA LEU A 282 -0.86 12.23 20.69
C LEU A 282 -0.40 12.82 19.34
N PRO A 283 -1.09 13.76 18.69
CA PRO A 283 -0.66 14.28 17.38
C PRO A 283 0.74 14.91 17.42
N ALA A 284 1.06 15.67 18.48
CA ALA A 284 2.36 16.30 18.64
C ALA A 284 3.47 15.25 18.83
N LYS A 285 3.20 14.22 19.63
CA LYS A 285 4.15 13.12 19.87
C LYS A 285 4.43 12.33 18.59
N ILE A 286 3.40 11.96 17.83
CA ILE A 286 3.56 11.25 16.57
C ILE A 286 4.31 12.09 15.53
N ASN A 287 3.96 13.38 15.39
CA ASN A 287 4.67 14.29 14.49
C ASN A 287 6.16 14.39 14.84
N ALA A 288 6.49 14.48 16.13
CA ALA A 288 7.89 14.52 16.59
C ALA A 288 8.65 13.23 16.27
N ILE A 289 8.02 12.06 16.41
CA ILE A 289 8.60 10.77 16.02
C ILE A 289 8.87 10.75 14.51
N LEU A 290 7.85 11.00 13.70
CA LEU A 290 7.94 10.92 12.24
C LEU A 290 8.94 11.93 11.65
N THR A 291 9.04 13.14 12.22
CA THR A 291 10.02 14.16 11.78
C THR A 291 11.47 13.70 11.93
N ARG A 292 11.76 12.80 12.88
CA ARG A 292 13.10 12.22 13.03
C ARG A 292 13.45 11.22 11.92
N PHE A 293 12.43 10.59 11.33
CA PHE A 293 12.58 9.58 10.28
C PHE A 293 12.51 10.16 8.87
N VAL A 294 11.81 11.28 8.69
CA VAL A 294 11.59 11.92 7.38
C VAL A 294 12.45 13.18 7.25
N GLN A 295 13.45 13.11 6.38
CA GLN A 295 14.28 14.26 5.97
C GLN A 295 13.71 14.87 4.69
#